data_AF-A0A8T4ZTF0-F1
#
_entry.id   AF-A0A8T4ZTF0-F1
#
_cell.length_a   1.000
_cell.length_b   1.000
_cell.length_c   1.000
_cell.angle_alpha   90.00
_cell.angle_beta   90.00
_cell.angle_gamma   90.00
#
_symmetry.space_group_name_H-M   'P 1'
#
loop_
_entity.id
_entity.type
_entity.pdbx_description
1 polymer ?
#
loop_
_entity_poly.entity_id
_entity_poly.type
_entity_poly.pdbx_seq_one_letter_code
_entity_poly.pdbx_strand_id
1 'polypeptide(L)'
;MLSRDRFKVEKVSEGLYRLDVRGLVCPYPQLLVTRALNSLSHNDILEVILDNPPSVRDMPPILEERGYNVSVVKIDSVTWKVTIQARS
;
A
#
# COMPACT_ATOMS: atom_id res chain seq x y z
N MET A 1 21.36 9.52 -6.95
CA MET A 1 21.42 8.49 -5.89
C MET A 1 20.09 8.51 -5.16
N LEU A 2 19.13 7.64 -5.54
CA LEU A 2 17.86 7.55 -4.82
C LEU A 2 18.14 6.86 -3.49
N SER A 3 18.12 7.64 -2.40
CA SER A 3 18.34 7.14 -1.04
C SER A 3 17.41 5.97 -0.77
N ARG A 4 17.99 4.80 -0.46
CA ARG A 4 17.29 3.53 -0.23
C ARG A 4 16.29 3.58 0.94
N ASP A 5 16.29 4.67 1.71
CA ASP A 5 15.52 4.81 2.95
C ASP A 5 14.15 5.50 2.77
N ARG A 6 13.80 6.02 1.59
CA ARG A 6 12.57 6.82 1.44
C ARG A 6 11.28 6.01 1.58
N PHE A 7 11.27 4.73 1.22
CA PHE A 7 10.05 3.92 1.11
C PHE A 7 10.09 2.72 2.06
N LYS A 8 10.13 2.99 3.36
CA LYS A 8 10.13 1.97 4.40
C LYS A 8 8.72 1.69 4.89
N VAL A 9 8.48 0.43 5.25
CA VAL A 9 7.27 0.03 5.97
C VAL A 9 7.46 0.40 7.44
N GLU A 10 6.59 1.25 7.96
CA GLU A 10 6.58 1.68 9.35
C GLU A 10 5.61 0.83 10.16
N LYS A 11 6.01 0.32 11.33
CA LYS A 11 5.10 -0.35 12.26
C LYS A 11 4.35 0.71 13.06
N VAL A 12 3.04 0.81 12.87
CA VAL A 12 2.17 1.78 13.56
C VAL A 12 1.70 1.19 14.89
N SER A 13 1.32 -0.08 14.90
CA SER A 13 0.96 -0.85 16.10
C SER A 13 1.16 -2.34 15.85
N GLU A 14 0.82 -3.19 16.83
CA GLU A 14 0.82 -4.64 16.63
C GLU A 14 -0.11 -5.02 15.48
N GLY A 15 0.40 -5.74 14.47
CA GLY A 15 -0.32 -6.12 13.26
C GLY A 15 -0.73 -4.98 12.32
N LEU A 16 -0.27 -3.74 12.54
CA LEU A 16 -0.60 -2.59 11.68
C LEU A 16 0.67 -1.89 11.18
N TYR A 17 0.75 -1.79 9.87
CA TYR A 17 1.89 -1.26 9.15
C TYR A 17 1.47 -0.16 8.19
N ARG A 18 2.38 0.77 7.88
CA ARG A 18 2.14 1.86 6.95
C ARG A 18 3.26 1.96 5.92
N LEU A 19 2.88 2.29 4.68
CA LEU A 19 3.79 2.54 3.58
C LEU A 19 3.35 3.78 2.81
N ASP A 20 4.18 4.81 2.79
CA ASP A 20 3.98 5.99 1.95
C ASP A 20 4.67 5.81 0.60
N VAL A 21 3.89 5.83 -0.49
CA VAL A 21 4.38 5.70 -1.87
C VAL A 21 4.00 6.91 -2.73
N ARG A 22 3.67 8.04 -2.10
CA ARG A 22 3.34 9.28 -2.81
C ARG A 22 4.49 9.78 -3.68
N GLY A 23 4.13 10.38 -4.82
CA GLY A 23 5.07 10.85 -5.83
C GLY A 23 5.72 9.73 -6.65
N LEU A 24 5.29 8.47 -6.47
CA LEU A 24 5.70 7.37 -7.34
C LEU A 24 4.68 7.15 -8.46
N VAL A 25 5.19 6.81 -9.63
CA VAL A 25 4.39 6.48 -10.81
C VAL A 25 4.44 4.96 -11.04
N CYS A 26 3.37 4.40 -11.59
CA CYS A 26 3.31 2.99 -11.98
C CYS A 26 4.56 2.59 -12.81
N PRO A 27 5.22 1.44 -12.53
CA PRO A 27 4.78 0.35 -11.64
C PRO A 27 5.32 0.40 -10.20
N TYR A 28 6.07 1.44 -9.82
CA TYR A 28 6.80 1.46 -8.55
C TYR A 28 5.92 1.31 -7.29
N PRO A 29 4.77 2.02 -7.15
CA PRO A 29 3.89 1.83 -5.99
C PRO A 29 3.46 0.37 -5.82
N GLN A 30 3.04 -0.26 -6.92
CA GLN A 30 2.53 -1.63 -6.90
C GLN A 30 3.61 -2.65 -6.51
N LEU A 31 4.85 -2.45 -6.97
CA LEU A 31 5.98 -3.29 -6.60
C LEU A 31 6.29 -3.19 -5.10
N LEU A 32 6.33 -1.97 -4.56
CA LEU A 32 6.62 -1.74 -3.14
C LEU A 32 5.52 -2.27 -2.23
N VAL A 33 4.25 -2.04 -2.59
CA VAL A 33 3.10 -2.58 -1.86
C VAL A 33 3.12 -4.09 -1.87
N THR A 34 3.33 -4.73 -3.03
CA THR A 34 3.42 -6.20 -3.11
C THR A 34 4.56 -6.74 -2.25
N ARG A 35 5.73 -6.09 -2.27
CA ARG A 35 6.88 -6.47 -1.45
C ARG A 35 6.60 -6.32 0.05
N ALA A 36 5.93 -5.24 0.44
CA ALA A 36 5.53 -5.00 1.82
C ALA A 36 4.57 -6.10 2.29
N LEU A 37 3.50 -6.37 1.54
CA LEU A 37 2.53 -7.43 1.85
C LEU A 37 3.19 -8.80 2.01
N ASN A 38 4.14 -9.15 1.14
CA ASN A 38 4.88 -10.42 1.24
C ASN A 38 5.77 -10.53 2.48
N SER A 39 6.08 -9.41 3.16
CA SER A 39 6.86 -9.39 4.40
C SER A 39 6.01 -9.35 5.67
N LEU A 40 4.68 -9.24 5.53
CA LEU A 40 3.74 -9.21 6.65
C LEU A 40 3.26 -10.62 7.00
N SER A 41 2.85 -10.77 8.26
CA SER A 41 2.25 -12.00 8.78
C SER A 41 0.77 -12.10 8.40
N HIS A 42 0.23 -13.30 8.58
CA HIS A 42 -1.21 -13.54 8.40
C HIS A 42 -2.06 -12.55 9.23
N ASN A 43 -3.10 -11.98 8.61
CA ASN A 43 -4.00 -10.95 9.18
C ASN A 43 -3.40 -9.58 9.48
N ASP A 44 -2.11 -9.36 9.24
CA ASP A 44 -1.54 -8.03 9.35
C ASP A 44 -2.20 -7.06 8.37
N ILE A 45 -2.26 -5.79 8.74
CA ILE A 45 -2.88 -4.73 7.95
C ILE A 45 -1.79 -3.78 7.44
N LEU A 46 -1.80 -3.51 6.14
CA LEU A 46 -0.98 -2.49 5.50
C LEU A 46 -1.83 -1.29 5.08
N GLU A 47 -1.52 -0.12 5.63
CA GLU A 47 -2.02 1.17 5.16
C GLU A 47 -1.07 1.76 4.14
N VAL A 48 -1.54 1.94 2.91
CA VAL A 48 -0.76 2.53 1.81
C VAL A 48 -1.27 3.94 1.53
N ILE A 49 -0.38 4.92 1.48
CA ILE A 49 -0.71 6.31 1.13
C ILE A 49 -0.31 6.58 -0.32
N LEU A 50 -1.26 7.02 -1.14
CA LEU A 50 -1.12 7.27 -2.58
C LEU A 50 -1.64 8.66 -2.94
N ASP A 51 -1.06 9.28 -3.96
CA ASP A 51 -1.48 10.58 -4.49
C ASP A 51 -1.77 10.56 -6.00
N ASN A 52 -1.64 9.42 -6.66
CA ASN A 52 -1.84 9.30 -8.11
C ASN A 52 -3.16 8.56 -8.45
N PRO A 53 -4.09 9.19 -9.18
CA PRO A 53 -5.38 8.57 -9.54
C PRO A 53 -5.28 7.20 -10.23
N PRO A 54 -4.31 6.94 -11.14
CA PRO A 54 -4.19 5.63 -11.78
C PRO A 54 -3.91 4.49 -10.80
N SER A 55 -3.00 4.65 -9.83
CA SER A 55 -2.72 3.55 -8.90
C SER A 55 -3.87 3.32 -7.92
N VAL A 56 -4.61 4.36 -7.53
CA VAL A 56 -5.82 4.21 -6.71
C VAL A 56 -6.90 3.42 -7.45
N ARG A 57 -7.00 3.57 -8.78
CA ARG A 57 -7.96 2.83 -9.62
C ARG A 57 -7.51 1.40 -9.90
N ASP A 58 -6.25 1.21 -10.26
CA ASP A 58 -5.77 -0.05 -10.85
C ASP A 58 -5.22 -1.02 -9.80
N MET A 59 -4.72 -0.53 -8.65
CA MET A 59 -4.11 -1.39 -7.63
C MET A 59 -5.12 -2.21 -6.83
N PRO A 60 -6.25 -1.66 -6.33
CA PRO A 60 -7.24 -2.43 -5.58
C PRO A 60 -7.75 -3.68 -6.31
N PRO A 61 -8.24 -3.62 -7.57
CA PRO A 61 -8.75 -4.82 -8.25
C PRO A 61 -7.67 -5.88 -8.43
N ILE A 62 -6.42 -5.50 -8.72
CA ILE A 62 -5.31 -6.46 -8.85
C ILE A 62 -5.00 -7.16 -7.52
N LEU A 63 -5.14 -6.45 -6.40
CA LEU A 63 -4.94 -7.02 -5.06
C LEU A 63 -6.13 -7.91 -4.64
N GLU A 64 -7.35 -7.52 -4.99
CA GLU A 64 -8.56 -8.32 -4.76
C GLU A 64 -8.56 -9.62 -5.59
N GLU A 65 -8.15 -9.57 -6.86
CA GLU A 65 -7.93 -10.77 -7.71
C GLU A 65 -6.85 -11.69 -7.11
N ARG A 66 -5.88 -11.09 -6.42
CA ARG A 66 -4.90 -11.78 -5.62
C ARG A 66 -5.47 -12.16 -4.24
N GLY A 67 -6.77 -12.12 -3.96
CA GLY A 67 -7.33 -12.58 -2.69
C GLY A 67 -6.89 -11.80 -1.45
N TYR A 68 -6.45 -10.54 -1.61
CA TYR A 68 -6.31 -9.62 -0.49
C TYR A 68 -7.63 -8.89 -0.24
N ASN A 69 -7.96 -8.62 1.02
CA ASN A 69 -9.08 -7.73 1.35
C ASN A 69 -8.59 -6.28 1.27
N VAL A 70 -9.21 -5.48 0.41
CA VAL A 70 -8.80 -4.09 0.14
C VAL A 70 -9.94 -3.13 0.44
N SER A 71 -9.61 -1.99 1.03
CA SER A 71 -10.53 -0.85 1.15
C SER A 71 -9.80 0.44 0.81
N VAL A 72 -10.52 1.38 0.19
CA VAL A 72 -9.97 2.65 -0.26
C VAL A 72 -10.74 3.79 0.38
N VAL A 73 -10.03 4.73 1.00
CA VAL A 73 -10.60 5.93 1.59
C VAL A 73 -9.86 7.15 1.08
N LYS A 74 -10.58 8.14 0.56
CA LYS A 74 -10.01 9.44 0.23
C LYS A 74 -9.83 10.24 1.51
N ILE A 75 -8.60 10.68 1.81
CA ILE A 75 -8.26 11.35 3.08
C ILE A 75 -8.12 12.87 2.92
N ASP A 76 -7.81 13.36 1.72
CA ASP A 76 -7.81 14.78 1.38
C ASP A 76 -8.08 14.99 -0.14
N SER A 77 -7.89 16.21 -0.66
CA SER A 77 -8.14 16.55 -2.07
C SER A 77 -7.36 15.70 -3.08
N VAL A 78 -6.14 15.29 -2.74
CA VAL A 78 -5.16 14.66 -3.63
C VAL A 78 -4.60 13.34 -3.10
N THR A 79 -4.97 12.93 -1.89
CA THR A 79 -4.41 11.75 -1.23
C THR A 79 -5.49 10.72 -0.89
N TRP A 80 -5.14 9.46 -1.09
CA TRP A 80 -5.92 8.29 -0.74
C TRP A 80 -5.14 7.39 0.21
N LYS A 81 -5.87 6.76 1.11
CA LYS A 81 -5.40 5.66 1.94
C LYS A 81 -6.02 4.36 1.44
N VAL A 82 -5.19 3.39 1.11
CA VAL A 82 -5.61 2.03 0.75
C VAL A 82 -5.21 1.11 1.89
N THR A 83 -6.19 0.48 2.53
CA THR A 83 -5.98 -0.47 3.62
C THR A 83 -6.10 -1.87 3.06
N ILE A 84 -5.08 -2.70 3.29
CA ILE A 84 -4.96 -4.04 2.72
C ILE A 84 -4.71 -5.03 3.86
N GLN A 85 -5.54 -6.06 3.98
CA GLN A 85 -5.30 -7.16 4.93
C GLN A 85 -4.46 -8.23 4.24
N ALA A 86 -3.32 -8.59 4.85
CA ALA A 86 -2.48 -9.69 4.41
C ALA A 86 -3.26 -11.02 4.48
N ARG A 87 -3.01 -11.88 3.49
CA ARG A 87 -3.80 -13.11 3.31
C ARG A 87 -3.71 -14.03 4.51
N SER A 88 -4.85 -14.70 4.79
CA SER A 88 -4.98 -16.17 4.82
C SER A 88 -3.73 -17.02 4.91
#